data_AF-A0A376G7Y6-F1
#
_entry.id   AF-A0A376G7Y6-F1
#
_cell.length_a   1.000
_cell.length_b   1.000
_cell.length_c   1.000
_cell.angle_alpha   90.00
_cell.angle_beta   90.00
_cell.angle_gamma   90.00
#
_symmetry.space_group_name_H-M   'P 1'
#
loop_
_entity.id
_entity.type
_entity.pdbx_description
1 polymer ?
#
loop_
_entity_poly.entity_id
_entity_poly.type
_entity_poly.pdbx_seq_one_letter_code
_entity_poly.pdbx_strand_id
1 'polypeptide(L)'
;MKKSDDIEVFIPEEIYKVLEFKQEQLPGIAIVNDNLKSKNLKKVFSWNCSILIDFDKTIENGMPSEEELKIIEKFEEFLDKKIKGNNKEKPNALFFARITWNSTRQLIYKIYSPELANDFLTKLIDSENYPREFNYRIEKDETWELTEWYSRNIED
;
A
#
# COMPACT_ATOMS: atom_id res chain seq x y z
N MET A 1 -25.45 27.36 -3.29
CA MET A 1 -24.98 25.97 -3.46
C MET A 1 -23.78 26.00 -4.39
N LYS A 2 -22.56 25.72 -3.91
CA LYS A 2 -21.43 25.51 -4.83
C LYS A 2 -21.73 24.21 -5.59
N LYS A 3 -21.75 24.24 -6.92
CA LYS A 3 -21.67 23.01 -7.71
C LYS A 3 -20.43 22.26 -7.21
N SER A 4 -20.60 21.00 -6.80
CA SER A 4 -19.45 20.11 -6.75
C SER A 4 -18.96 20.01 -8.19
N ASP A 5 -17.74 20.47 -8.45
CA ASP A 5 -17.10 20.19 -9.73
C ASP A 5 -16.86 18.68 -9.75
N ASP A 6 -17.56 17.97 -10.64
CA ASP A 6 -17.34 16.54 -10.82
C ASP A 6 -15.90 16.34 -11.30
N ILE A 7 -15.10 15.60 -10.52
CA ILE A 7 -13.71 15.32 -10.84
C ILE A 7 -13.65 14.00 -11.59
N GLU A 8 -13.37 14.06 -12.89
CA GLU A 8 -13.01 12.89 -13.67
C GLU A 8 -11.53 12.53 -13.45
N VAL A 9 -11.27 11.24 -13.21
CA VAL A 9 -9.93 10.68 -13.04
C VAL A 9 -9.71 9.53 -14.00
N PHE A 10 -8.58 9.54 -14.68
CA PHE A 10 -8.05 8.38 -15.38
C PHE A 10 -7.12 7.62 -14.43
N ILE A 11 -7.44 6.36 -14.16
CA ILE A 11 -6.60 5.45 -13.38
C ILE A 11 -5.71 4.71 -14.38
N PRO A 12 -4.39 4.97 -14.37
CA PRO A 12 -3.48 4.33 -15.31
C PRO A 12 -3.18 2.88 -14.91
N GLU A 13 -2.72 2.08 -15.87
CA GLU A 13 -2.19 0.75 -15.58
C GLU A 13 -0.97 0.85 -14.64
N GLU A 14 -0.82 -0.14 -13.75
CA GLU A 14 0.25 -0.16 -12.75
C GLU A 14 1.60 -0.44 -13.46
N ILE A 15 2.58 0.45 -13.27
CA ILE A 15 3.95 0.27 -13.76
C ILE A 15 4.87 0.28 -12.56
N TYR A 16 5.61 -0.81 -12.36
CA TYR A 16 6.40 -1.01 -11.17
C TYR A 16 7.88 -0.68 -11.36
N LYS A 17 8.45 0.08 -10.41
CA LYS A 17 9.89 0.25 -10.24
C LYS A 17 10.34 -0.47 -8.98
N VAL A 18 11.47 -1.16 -9.06
CA VAL A 18 12.15 -1.75 -7.89
C VAL A 18 13.22 -0.78 -7.40
N LEU A 19 13.25 -0.53 -6.10
CA LEU A 19 14.25 0.28 -5.41
C LEU A 19 14.89 -0.58 -4.34
N GLU A 20 16.21 -0.73 -4.40
CA GLU A 20 16.99 -1.35 -3.35
C GLU A 20 17.56 -0.24 -2.46
N PHE A 21 17.50 -0.43 -1.15
CA PHE A 21 18.02 0.54 -0.18
C PHE A 21 18.67 -0.15 1.01
N LYS A 22 19.37 0.64 1.82
CA LYS A 22 19.97 0.18 3.06
C LYS A 22 19.63 1.17 4.17
N GLN A 23 19.01 0.66 5.24
CA GLN A 23 18.63 1.45 6.42
C GLN A 23 19.05 0.68 7.67
N GLU A 24 19.70 1.37 8.61
CA GLU A 24 20.23 0.77 9.84
C GLU A 24 21.13 -0.45 9.60
N GLN A 25 21.93 -0.39 8.52
CA GLN A 25 22.77 -1.48 8.03
C GLN A 25 22.04 -2.71 7.46
N LEU A 26 20.70 -2.72 7.47
CA LEU A 26 19.89 -3.79 6.89
C LEU A 26 19.46 -3.45 5.45
N PRO A 27 19.46 -4.43 4.54
CA PRO A 27 18.95 -4.25 3.19
C PRO A 27 17.42 -4.13 3.20
N GLY A 28 16.88 -3.38 2.25
CA GLY A 28 15.46 -3.25 2.01
C GLY A 28 15.15 -3.19 0.53
N ILE A 29 13.95 -3.64 0.17
CA ILE A 29 13.45 -3.63 -1.20
C ILE A 29 12.09 -2.96 -1.20
N ALA A 30 11.92 -1.92 -2.03
CA ALA A 30 10.63 -1.30 -2.30
C ALA A 30 10.22 -1.54 -3.75
N ILE A 31 8.96 -1.88 -3.96
CA ILE A 31 8.30 -1.92 -5.26
C ILE A 31 7.28 -0.79 -5.27
N VAL A 32 7.40 0.14 -6.21
CA VAL A 32 6.60 1.36 -6.25
C VAL A 32 5.87 1.43 -7.59
N ASN A 33 4.57 1.74 -7.56
CA ASN A 33 3.79 2.05 -8.74
C ASN A 33 4.13 3.45 -9.23
N ASP A 34 4.98 3.54 -10.25
CA ASP A 34 5.46 4.80 -10.81
C ASP A 34 4.39 5.52 -11.62
N ASN A 35 3.33 4.85 -12.06
CA ASN A 35 2.38 5.47 -13.00
C ASN A 35 1.37 6.44 -12.36
N LEU A 36 1.37 6.59 -11.03
CA LEU A 36 0.39 7.39 -10.29
C LEU A 36 0.76 8.89 -10.17
N LYS A 37 1.02 9.56 -11.29
CA LYS A 37 1.55 10.95 -11.30
C LYS A 37 0.49 12.06 -11.37
N SER A 38 -0.77 11.71 -11.64
CA SER A 38 -1.84 12.69 -11.88
C SER A 38 -2.28 13.44 -10.63
N LYS A 39 -2.36 14.78 -10.71
CA LYS A 39 -2.88 15.64 -9.63
C LYS A 39 -4.35 15.35 -9.29
N ASN A 40 -5.16 14.93 -10.25
CA ASN A 40 -6.56 14.60 -9.98
C ASN A 40 -6.68 13.30 -9.19
N LEU A 41 -5.77 12.33 -9.40
CA LEU A 41 -5.72 11.13 -8.56
C LEU A 41 -5.44 11.50 -7.10
N LYS A 42 -4.50 12.40 -6.84
CA LYS A 42 -4.19 12.84 -5.47
C LYS A 42 -5.39 13.48 -4.75
N LYS A 43 -6.19 14.26 -5.47
CA LYS A 43 -7.41 14.89 -4.93
C LYS A 43 -8.48 13.85 -4.58
N VAL A 44 -8.66 12.85 -5.43
CA VAL A 44 -9.67 11.79 -5.23
C VAL A 44 -9.21 10.78 -4.18
N PHE A 45 -7.99 10.28 -4.31
CA PHE A 45 -7.37 9.32 -3.40
C PHE A 45 -6.49 10.04 -2.36
N SER A 46 -7.14 10.88 -1.54
CA SER A 46 -6.50 11.83 -0.62
C SER A 46 -6.17 11.26 0.75
N TRP A 47 -6.21 9.94 0.90
CA TRP A 47 -5.86 9.23 2.13
C TRP A 47 -4.76 8.21 1.86
N ASN A 48 -3.88 8.03 2.83
CA ASN A 48 -2.83 7.03 2.82
C ASN A 48 -3.19 5.92 3.81
N CYS A 49 -3.34 4.69 3.32
CA CYS A 49 -3.44 3.50 4.16
C CYS A 49 -2.12 2.74 4.12
N SER A 50 -1.47 2.64 5.27
CA SER A 50 -0.26 1.84 5.48
C SER A 50 -0.62 0.61 6.30
N ILE A 51 -0.33 -0.57 5.78
CA ILE A 51 -0.49 -1.85 6.48
C ILE A 51 0.91 -2.41 6.71
N LEU A 52 1.27 -2.68 7.97
CA LEU A 52 2.55 -3.26 8.35
C LEU A 52 2.31 -4.70 8.83
N ILE A 53 2.87 -5.66 8.12
CA ILE A 53 2.73 -7.10 8.37
C ILE A 53 4.08 -7.62 8.89
N ASP A 54 4.05 -8.37 9.98
CA ASP A 54 5.24 -8.97 10.57
C ASP A 54 5.53 -10.34 9.93
N PHE A 55 6.81 -10.66 9.77
CA PHE A 55 7.25 -12.00 9.34
C PHE A 55 7.50 -12.91 10.53
N ASP A 56 7.01 -14.14 10.46
CA ASP A 56 7.30 -15.18 11.46
C ASP A 56 8.61 -15.90 11.13
N LYS A 57 8.92 -16.08 9.85
CA LYS A 57 10.07 -16.86 9.36
C LYS A 57 10.97 -16.06 8.43
N THR A 58 12.02 -15.47 8.99
CA THR A 58 13.04 -14.74 8.23
C THR A 58 14.29 -15.60 7.98
N ILE A 59 15.03 -15.23 6.93
CA ILE A 59 16.42 -15.63 6.72
C ILE A 59 17.35 -14.52 7.23
N GLU A 60 18.59 -14.46 6.73
CA GLU A 60 19.54 -13.42 7.10
C GLU A 60 19.00 -12.00 6.85
N ASN A 61 19.37 -11.06 7.73
CA ASN A 61 19.06 -9.62 7.60
C ASN A 61 17.57 -9.25 7.54
N GLY A 62 16.69 -10.10 8.10
CA GLY A 62 15.25 -9.79 8.21
C GLY A 62 14.48 -9.94 6.90
N MET A 63 15.07 -10.55 5.88
CA MET A 63 14.36 -10.90 4.65
C MET A 63 13.49 -12.14 4.88
N PRO A 64 12.32 -12.26 4.24
CA PRO A 64 11.46 -13.43 4.40
C PRO A 64 12.10 -14.66 3.76
N SER A 65 11.87 -15.84 4.33
CA SER A 65 12.14 -17.11 3.64
C SER A 65 11.19 -17.31 2.45
N GLU A 66 11.49 -18.24 1.55
CA GLU A 66 10.58 -18.56 0.43
C GLU A 66 9.21 -19.08 0.90
N GLU A 67 9.17 -19.83 2.00
CA GLU A 67 7.91 -20.29 2.60
C GLU A 67 7.08 -19.12 3.14
N GLU A 68 7.75 -18.21 3.83
CA GLU A 68 7.14 -16.99 4.37
C GLU A 68 6.59 -16.12 3.26
N LEU A 69 7.37 -15.92 2.20
CA LEU A 69 6.99 -15.10 1.06
C LEU A 69 5.69 -15.61 0.41
N LYS A 70 5.53 -16.93 0.25
CA LYS A 70 4.31 -17.53 -0.31
C LYS A 70 3.07 -17.29 0.55
N ILE A 71 3.23 -17.20 1.87
CA ILE A 71 2.13 -16.91 2.79
C ILE A 71 1.75 -15.44 2.68
N ILE A 72 2.76 -14.56 2.71
CA ILE A 72 2.59 -13.12 2.62
C ILE A 72 1.96 -12.72 1.28
N GLU A 73 2.43 -13.24 0.16
CA GLU A 73 1.91 -12.90 -1.18
C GLU A 73 0.41 -13.24 -1.32
N LYS A 74 -0.03 -14.38 -0.79
CA LYS A 74 -1.47 -14.72 -0.77
C LYS A 74 -2.27 -13.76 0.09
N PHE A 75 -1.69 -13.30 1.21
CA PHE A 75 -2.33 -12.33 2.07
C PHE A 75 -2.40 -10.95 1.41
N GLU A 76 -1.34 -10.53 0.71
CA GLU A 76 -1.30 -9.31 -0.09
C GLU A 76 -2.38 -9.30 -1.17
N GLU A 77 -2.52 -10.39 -1.92
CA GLU A 77 -3.58 -10.53 -2.94
C GLU A 77 -4.98 -10.40 -2.32
N PHE A 78 -5.19 -11.01 -1.15
CA PHE A 78 -6.44 -10.92 -0.42
C PHE A 78 -6.72 -9.48 0.04
N LEU A 79 -5.75 -8.81 0.65
CA LEU A 79 -5.86 -7.42 1.10
C LEU A 79 -6.12 -6.49 -0.08
N ASP A 80 -5.33 -6.59 -1.16
CA ASP A 80 -5.47 -5.76 -2.36
C ASP A 80 -6.89 -5.84 -2.94
N LYS A 81 -7.40 -7.06 -3.13
CA LYS A 81 -8.76 -7.27 -3.65
C LYS A 81 -9.83 -6.66 -2.75
N LYS A 82 -9.70 -6.81 -1.42
CA LYS A 82 -10.69 -6.32 -0.47
C LYS A 82 -10.67 -4.80 -0.33
N ILE A 83 -9.47 -4.21 -0.29
CA ILE A 83 -9.27 -2.77 -0.12
C ILE A 83 -9.65 -2.01 -1.40
N LYS A 84 -9.31 -2.53 -2.59
CA LYS A 84 -9.74 -1.97 -3.88
C LYS A 84 -11.25 -2.12 -4.10
N GLY A 85 -11.85 -3.18 -3.58
CA GLY A 85 -13.27 -3.49 -3.77
C GLY A 85 -13.56 -4.13 -5.13
N ASN A 86 -14.85 -4.38 -5.40
CA ASN A 86 -15.27 -5.17 -6.57
C ASN A 86 -15.41 -4.33 -7.85
N ASN A 87 -15.53 -3.02 -7.75
CA ASN A 87 -15.70 -2.14 -8.90
C ASN A 87 -14.33 -1.72 -9.46
N LYS A 88 -13.94 -2.31 -10.59
CA LYS A 88 -12.65 -2.00 -11.24
C LYS A 88 -12.59 -0.61 -11.88
N GLU A 89 -13.72 -0.03 -12.26
CA GLU A 89 -13.78 1.32 -12.83
C GLU A 89 -13.77 2.40 -11.75
N LYS A 90 -14.24 2.06 -10.55
CA LYS A 90 -14.27 2.94 -9.37
C LYS A 90 -13.72 2.19 -8.15
N PRO A 91 -12.44 1.81 -8.16
CA PRO A 91 -11.84 1.15 -7.02
C PRO A 91 -11.76 2.12 -5.85
N ASN A 92 -11.88 1.61 -4.64
CA ASN A 92 -11.70 2.41 -3.43
C ASN A 92 -10.22 2.77 -3.18
N ALA A 93 -9.29 2.02 -3.80
CA ALA A 93 -7.87 2.15 -3.53
C ALA A 93 -7.02 1.99 -4.78
N LEU A 94 -5.86 2.61 -4.75
CA LEU A 94 -4.77 2.40 -5.68
C LEU A 94 -3.58 1.82 -4.91
N PHE A 95 -3.02 0.72 -5.40
CA PHE A 95 -1.78 0.20 -4.84
C PHE A 95 -0.65 1.16 -5.21
N PHE A 96 0.06 1.63 -4.18
CA PHE A 96 1.12 2.61 -4.34
C PHE A 96 2.50 1.98 -4.19
N ALA A 97 2.74 1.26 -3.09
CA ALA A 97 4.03 0.64 -2.86
C ALA A 97 3.94 -0.56 -1.93
N ARG A 98 4.96 -1.42 -2.05
CA ARG A 98 5.26 -2.50 -1.13
C ARG A 98 6.71 -2.42 -0.71
N ILE A 99 6.98 -2.41 0.58
CA ILE A 99 8.34 -2.35 1.13
C ILE A 99 8.59 -3.59 1.97
N THR A 100 9.73 -4.23 1.74
CA THR A 100 10.24 -5.32 2.58
C THR A 100 11.49 -4.81 3.28
N TRP A 101 11.46 -4.78 4.60
CA TRP A 101 12.60 -4.35 5.40
C TRP A 101 12.47 -4.87 6.84
N ASN A 102 13.60 -5.34 7.38
CA ASN A 102 13.74 -5.68 8.80
C ASN A 102 12.60 -6.53 9.39
N SER A 103 12.36 -7.70 8.82
CA SER A 103 11.33 -8.66 9.26
C SER A 103 9.89 -8.19 9.08
N THR A 104 9.66 -7.15 8.27
CA THR A 104 8.33 -6.63 8.00
C THR A 104 8.06 -6.44 6.51
N ARG A 105 6.78 -6.42 6.19
CA ARG A 105 6.21 -6.06 4.89
C ARG A 105 5.23 -4.92 5.07
N GLN A 106 5.52 -3.78 4.47
CA GLN A 106 4.61 -2.64 4.44
C GLN A 106 3.90 -2.57 3.09
N LEU A 107 2.57 -2.49 3.10
CA LEU A 107 1.74 -2.20 1.94
C LEU A 107 1.19 -0.78 2.06
N ILE A 108 1.29 -0.01 0.99
CA ILE A 108 0.81 1.36 0.95
C ILE A 108 -0.22 1.50 -0.16
N TYR A 109 -1.38 2.01 0.21
CA TYR A 109 -2.48 2.29 -0.69
C TYR A 109 -2.88 3.76 -0.60
N LYS A 110 -3.25 4.34 -1.74
CA LYS A 110 -3.94 5.64 -1.80
C LYS A 110 -5.43 5.38 -1.86
N ILE A 111 -6.18 5.93 -0.91
CA ILE A 111 -7.57 5.55 -0.61
C ILE A 111 -8.52 6.70 -0.92
N TYR A 112 -9.66 6.35 -1.53
CA TYR A 112 -10.80 7.23 -1.78
C TYR A 112 -11.69 7.37 -0.54
N SER A 113 -12.25 6.27 -0.02
CA SER A 113 -13.01 6.24 1.23
C SER A 113 -12.22 5.51 2.33
N PRO A 114 -11.67 6.24 3.31
CA PRO A 114 -10.95 5.64 4.44
C PRO A 114 -11.88 4.78 5.30
N GLU A 115 -13.17 5.09 5.38
CA GLU A 115 -14.15 4.34 6.18
C GLU A 115 -14.28 2.90 5.68
N LEU A 116 -14.36 2.69 4.36
CA LEU A 116 -14.46 1.34 3.78
C LEU A 116 -13.21 0.49 4.09
N ALA A 117 -12.02 1.11 4.01
CA ALA A 117 -10.77 0.43 4.33
C ALA A 117 -10.66 0.14 5.83
N ASN A 118 -10.99 1.12 6.67
CA ASN A 118 -10.97 0.99 8.13
C ASN A 118 -11.92 -0.11 8.61
N ASP A 119 -13.18 -0.08 8.17
CA ASP A 119 -14.19 -1.07 8.54
C ASP A 119 -13.77 -2.50 8.19
N PHE A 120 -13.14 -2.68 7.03
CA PHE A 120 -12.62 -3.98 6.61
C PHE A 120 -11.45 -4.42 7.49
N LEU A 121 -10.44 -3.57 7.66
CA LEU A 121 -9.21 -3.92 8.38
C LEU A 121 -9.47 -4.14 9.88
N THR A 122 -10.31 -3.31 10.51
CA THR A 122 -10.74 -3.52 11.90
C THR A 122 -11.42 -4.88 12.06
N LYS A 123 -12.40 -5.21 11.20
CA LYS A 123 -13.10 -6.51 11.27
C LYS A 123 -12.17 -7.70 11.02
N LEU A 124 -11.16 -7.53 10.15
CA LEU A 124 -10.18 -8.57 9.91
C LEU A 124 -9.31 -8.81 11.15
N ILE A 125 -8.85 -7.75 11.81
CA ILE A 125 -8.12 -7.84 13.08
C ILE A 125 -8.99 -8.49 14.16
N ASP A 126 -10.22 -7.99 14.36
CA ASP A 126 -11.15 -8.52 15.36
C ASP A 126 -11.53 -9.99 15.14
N SER A 127 -11.42 -10.48 13.90
CA SER A 127 -11.70 -11.88 13.59
C SER A 127 -10.57 -12.83 13.99
N GLU A 128 -9.35 -12.31 14.24
CA GLU A 128 -8.12 -13.08 14.48
C GLU A 128 -7.84 -14.14 13.37
N ASN A 129 -8.44 -13.97 12.20
CA ASN A 129 -8.36 -14.91 11.09
C ASN A 129 -7.52 -14.33 9.95
N TYR A 130 -6.24 -14.21 10.23
CA TYR A 130 -5.23 -13.74 9.30
C TYR A 130 -3.95 -14.58 9.47
N PRO A 131 -3.14 -14.74 8.41
CA PRO A 131 -1.99 -15.63 8.48
C PRO A 131 -0.80 -15.04 9.25
N ARG A 132 -0.76 -13.71 9.44
CA ARG A 132 0.32 -12.99 10.12
C ARG A 132 -0.21 -11.79 10.86
N GLU A 133 0.39 -11.51 12.01
CA GLU A 133 0.14 -10.27 12.74
C GLU A 133 0.40 -9.07 11.85
N PHE A 134 -0.49 -8.10 11.96
CA PHE A 134 -0.37 -6.86 11.23
C PHE A 134 -1.05 -5.73 12.00
N ASN A 135 -0.59 -4.51 11.74
CA ASN A 135 -1.29 -3.29 12.13
C ASN A 135 -1.48 -2.40 10.91
N TYR A 136 -2.30 -1.36 11.06
CA TYR A 136 -2.50 -0.40 9.98
C TYR A 136 -2.69 1.02 10.51
N ARG A 137 -2.40 1.98 9.64
CA ARG A 137 -2.62 3.41 9.87
C ARG A 137 -3.25 4.02 8.63
N ILE A 138 -4.35 4.75 8.82
CA ILE A 138 -5.01 5.52 7.76
C ILE A 138 -4.90 7.00 8.12
N GLU A 139 -4.32 7.79 7.21
CA GLU A 139 -4.07 9.21 7.44
C GLU A 139 -4.47 10.02 6.23
N LYS A 140 -4.94 11.24 6.46
CA LYS A 140 -5.23 12.17 5.37
C LYS A 140 -3.91 12.66 4.78
N ASP A 141 -3.79 12.59 3.46
CA ASP A 141 -2.57 12.87 2.70
C ASP A 141 -2.98 13.38 1.31
N GLU A 142 -3.41 14.63 1.20
CA GLU A 142 -3.93 15.22 -0.05
C GLU A 142 -2.85 15.46 -1.12
N THR A 143 -1.58 15.52 -0.69
CA THR A 143 -0.42 15.83 -1.53
C THR A 143 0.45 14.61 -1.82
N TRP A 144 0.21 13.49 -1.12
CA TRP A 144 1.00 12.27 -1.14
C TRP A 144 2.41 12.41 -0.54
N GLU A 145 2.55 13.32 0.43
CA GLU A 145 3.80 13.67 1.10
C GLU A 145 4.37 12.51 1.92
N LEU A 146 3.51 11.70 2.55
CA LEU A 146 3.93 10.56 3.38
C LEU A 146 4.71 9.50 2.58
N THR A 147 4.60 9.53 1.26
CA THR A 147 5.23 8.58 0.34
C THR A 147 6.31 9.19 -0.55
N GLU A 148 6.62 10.47 -0.40
CA GLU A 148 7.51 11.18 -1.31
C GLU A 148 8.93 10.62 -1.36
N TRP A 149 9.45 10.05 -0.27
CA TRP A 149 10.78 9.43 -0.28
C TRP A 149 10.89 8.32 -1.34
N TYR A 150 9.84 7.51 -1.49
CA TYR A 150 9.78 6.45 -2.50
C TYR A 150 9.61 7.00 -3.92
N SER A 151 9.07 8.21 -4.06
CA SER A 151 8.92 8.92 -5.34
C SER A 151 10.12 9.79 -5.72
N ARG A 152 10.97 10.20 -4.77
CA ARG A 152 12.11 11.12 -5.01
C ARG A 152 13.41 10.40 -5.36
N ASN A 153 13.56 9.12 -5.00
CA ASN A 153 14.66 8.27 -5.50
C ASN A 153 14.40 7.77 -6.95
N ILE A 154 13.55 8.50 -7.68
CA ILE A 154 13.36 8.43 -9.11
C ILE A 154 14.27 9.52 -9.71
N GLU A 155 15.59 9.35 -9.58
CA GLU A 155 16.51 10.05 -10.48
C GLU A 155 16.69 9.21 -11.74
N ASP A 156 16.68 9.90 -12.88
CA ASP A 156 16.82 9.41 -14.25
C ASP A 156 18.16 8.67 -14.50
#